data_AF-A0A354GJJ2-F1
#
_entry.id   AF-A0A354GJJ2-F1
#
_cell.length_a   1.000
_cell.length_b   1.000
_cell.length_c   1.000
_cell.angle_alpha   90.00
_cell.angle_beta   90.00
_cell.angle_gamma   90.00
#
_symmetry.space_group_name_H-M   'P 1'
#
loop_
_entity.id
_entity.type
_entity.pdbx_description
1 polymer ?
#
loop_
_entity_poly.entity_id
_entity_poly.type
_entity_poly.pdbx_seq_one_letter_code
_entity_poly.pdbx_strand_id
1 'polypeptide(L)' 'MKKIEKEKLFAEKLNGRLAMLGIIAGIGAYLTTGQLIPGFV' A
#
# COMPACT_ATOMS: atom_id res chain seq x y z
N MET A 1 28.09 6.91 -7.52
CA MET A 1 27.39 5.87 -6.72
C MET A 1 26.33 6.44 -5.76
N LYS A 2 26.56 7.57 -5.07
CA LYS A 2 25.62 8.17 -4.07
C LYS A 2 24.20 8.56 -4.55
N LYS A 3 23.96 8.72 -5.87
CA LYS A 3 22.63 9.14 -6.39
C LYS A 3 21.60 8.01 -6.31
N ILE A 4 22.02 6.78 -6.60
CA ILE A 4 21.17 5.58 -6.63
C ILE A 4 20.61 5.27 -5.23
N GLU A 5 21.38 5.53 -4.16
CA GLU A 5 20.92 5.30 -2.78
C GLU A 5 19.78 6.26 -2.37
N LYS A 6 19.85 7.53 -2.78
CA LYS A 6 18.78 8.50 -2.50
C LYS A 6 17.48 8.15 -3.22
N GLU A 7 17.59 7.71 -4.47
CA GLU A 7 16.44 7.29 -5.28
C GLU A 7 15.80 6.02 -4.70
N LYS A 8 16.59 5.05 -4.24
CA LYS A 8 16.09 3.86 -3.54
C LYS A 8 15.37 4.20 -2.24
N LEU A 9 15.94 5.10 -1.42
CA LEU A 9 15.30 5.53 -0.17
C LEU A 9 13.96 6.24 -0.41
N PHE A 10 13.88 7.04 -1.48
CA PHE A 10 12.63 7.66 -1.89
C PHE A 10 11.60 6.61 -2.35
N ALA A 11 12.01 5.68 -3.20
CA ALA A 11 11.15 4.59 -3.69
C ALA A 11 10.64 3.71 -2.54
N GLU A 12 11.48 3.36 -1.58
CA GLU A 12 11.11 2.58 -0.39
C GLU A 12 10.05 3.31 0.44
N LYS A 13 10.27 4.60 0.76
CA LYS A 13 9.31 5.42 1.51
C LYS A 13 7.98 5.58 0.76
N LEU A 14 8.03 5.76 -0.56
CA LEU A 14 6.85 5.89 -1.40
C LEU A 14 6.04 4.58 -1.41
N ASN A 15 6.71 3.45 -1.67
CA ASN A 15 6.09 2.13 -1.68
C ASN A 15 5.50 1.77 -0.31
N GLY A 16 6.20 2.08 0.79
CA GLY A 16 5.70 1.87 2.14
C GLY A 16 4.42 2.65 2.43
N ARG A 17 4.34 3.92 2.01
CA ARG A 17 3.12 4.74 2.17
C ARG A 17 1.95 4.20 1.36
N LEU A 18 2.19 3.79 0.11
CA LEU A 18 1.15 3.21 -0.75
C LEU A 18 0.66 1.86 -0.19
N ALA A 19 1.56 1.03 0.34
CA ALA A 19 1.19 -0.22 0.98
C ALA A 19 0.30 0.00 2.22
N MET A 20 0.60 1.00 3.06
CA MET A 20 -0.25 1.36 4.20
C MET A 20 -1.64 1.79 3.78
N LEU A 21 -1.75 2.59 2.70
CA LEU A 21 -3.05 2.95 2.12
C LEU A 21 -3.81 1.72 1.63
N GLY A 22 -3.14 0.77 0.98
CA GLY A 22 -3.75 -0.49 0.54
C GLY A 22 -4.30 -1.31 1.71
N ILE A 23 -3.59 -1.39 2.84
CA ILE A 23 -4.06 -2.09 4.05
C ILE A 23 -5.30 -1.39 4.61
N ILE A 24 -5.27 -0.07 4.77
CA ILE A 24 -6.41 0.69 5.30
C ILE A 24 -7.63 0.55 4.37
N ALA A 25 -7.41 0.60 3.06
CA ALA A 25 -8.47 0.39 2.07
C ALA A 25 -9.06 -1.02 2.15
N GLY A 26 -8.23 -2.07 2.31
CA GLY A 26 -8.69 -3.45 2.47
C GLY A 26 -9.50 -3.66 3.76
N ILE A 27 -9.04 -3.08 4.87
CA ILE A 27 -9.80 -3.09 6.13
C ILE A 27 -11.13 -2.32 5.95
N GLY A 28 -11.09 -1.15 5.31
CA GLY A 28 -12.29 -0.36 5.02
C GLY A 28 -13.29 -1.11 4.14
N ALA A 29 -12.83 -1.84 3.13
CA ALA A 29 -13.66 -2.72 2.31
C ALA A 29 -14.33 -3.79 3.17
N TYR A 30 -13.57 -4.52 3.99
CA TYR A 30 -14.14 -5.53 4.89
C TYR A 30 -15.18 -4.94 5.85
N LEU A 31 -14.91 -3.77 6.43
CA LEU A 31 -15.85 -3.13 7.36
C LEU A 31 -17.13 -2.62 6.69
N THR A 32 -17.07 -2.23 5.41
CA THR A 32 -18.22 -1.63 4.70
C THR A 32 -19.02 -2.63 3.87
N THR A 33 -18.36 -3.63 3.28
CA THR A 33 -18.98 -4.62 2.38
C THR A 33 -18.98 -6.03 2.97
N GLY A 34 -18.27 -6.27 4.07
CA GLY A 34 -18.05 -7.62 4.61
C GLY A 34 -17.02 -8.44 3.84
N GLN A 35 -16.42 -7.88 2.79
CA GLN A 35 -15.46 -8.57 1.91
C GLN A 35 -14.09 -7.90 1.98
N LEU A 36 -13.07 -8.68 2.32
CA LEU A 36 -11.68 -8.19 2.36
C LEU A 36 -11.15 -7.87 0.95
N ILE A 37 -11.59 -8.63 -0.05
CA ILE A 37 -11.29 -8.41 -1.47
C ILE A 37 -12.64 -8.36 -2.21
N PRO A 38 -13.24 -7.18 -2.39
CA PRO A 38 -14.52 -7.06 -3.07
C PRO A 38 -14.39 -7.52 -4.52
N GLY A 39 -15.30 -8.39 -4.96
CA GLY A 39 -15.33 -8.92 -6.33
C GLY A 39 -14.42 -10.13 -6.60
N PHE A 40 -13.71 -10.65 -5.60
CA PHE A 40 -13.03 -11.94 -5.66
C PHE A 40 -13.81 -12.91 -4.75
N VAL A 41 -14.69 -13.71 -5.39
CA VAL A 41 -15.66 -14.69 -4.84
C VAL A 41 -15.85 -14.75 -3.33
#